data_AF-A0A535E1T2-F1
#
_entry.id   AF-A0A535E1T2-F1
#
_cell.length_a   1.000
_cell.length_b   1.000
_cell.length_c   1.000
_cell.angle_alpha   90.00
_cell.angle_beta   90.00
_cell.angle_gamma   90.00
#
_symmetry.space_group_name_H-M   'P 1'
#
loop_
_entity.id
_entity.type
_entity.pdbx_description
1 polymer ?
#
loop_
_entity_poly.entity_id
_entity_poly.type
_entity_poly.pdbx_seq_one_letter_code
_entity_poly.pdbx_strand_id
1 'polypeptide(L)'
;MAGLPRRALLGTVLLVAVLLLSPGLRPPAPASPPPAPTPPPPNLPVEAQNVTWLARVAGPAIAGLAFLRYPHEDVMFGDGPGGLLAWSLANPAYPVPIGVLTPADLALPGDRPGAPFWEGEHLQVDQARHLLVLARDRAALGGTGRTGIYVVDARDPRHLRLLGFHAVPAGHTTQCLQGCRFLWTVGSNTGVWVTDLSDPSAPRTISTPIGTGVVHDVDVDAAGVAWASGAGGVRGYWTSGSHRDPTTGATRAATPADPVPYAGGAYVSPNNPRDTFAHDSWRPLRSIGGLPAGTVIFVADEDFAPACRDNGQLLALSLAGATGDARLPVVGSWGPTGSPGQQPSDTCSAHWFEPLPGVGDGAILVEAFYAQGTRFIDVADPRHPVQVGYFAPLGGEAAAPAYHDGLIYAAEYSGGVDVLRFSPPA
;
A
#
# COMPACT_ATOMS: atom_id res chain seq x y z
N MET A 1 79.57 -0.37 44.46
CA MET A 1 80.44 0.65 43.82
C MET A 1 79.77 1.07 42.52
N ALA A 2 79.47 2.37 42.38
CA ALA A 2 79.09 3.16 41.18
C ALA A 2 78.04 2.59 40.18
N GLY A 3 76.96 3.28 39.78
CA GLY A 3 76.47 4.63 40.02
C GLY A 3 75.07 4.80 39.37
N LEU A 4 74.23 5.66 39.94
CA LEU A 4 72.90 6.06 39.47
C LEU A 4 72.89 7.57 39.24
N PRO A 5 72.05 8.08 38.31
CA PRO A 5 71.40 9.34 38.60
C PRO A 5 69.87 9.31 38.44
N ARG A 6 69.26 10.07 39.35
CA ARG A 6 67.86 10.38 39.60
C ARG A 6 67.12 10.97 38.39
N ARG A 7 65.82 10.68 38.28
CA ARG A 7 64.82 11.60 37.70
C ARG A 7 63.60 11.71 38.62
N ALA A 8 63.15 12.95 38.77
CA ALA A 8 62.24 13.47 39.77
C ALA A 8 60.77 13.49 39.30
N LEU A 9 59.85 13.43 40.28
CA LEU A 9 58.42 13.73 40.13
C LEU A 9 58.18 15.26 40.11
N LEU A 10 57.35 15.72 39.17
CA LEU A 10 56.50 16.93 39.24
C LEU A 10 55.23 16.55 38.45
N GLY A 11 53.98 16.73 38.90
CA GLY A 11 53.42 17.80 39.73
C GLY A 11 52.64 18.76 38.82
N THR A 12 51.47 18.33 38.32
CA THR A 12 50.68 19.09 37.34
C THR A 12 49.83 20.16 38.05
N VAL A 13 50.05 21.43 37.68
CA VAL A 13 49.32 22.60 38.16
C VAL A 13 48.05 22.82 37.35
N LEU A 14 46.92 23.02 38.04
CA LEU A 14 45.61 23.36 37.49
C LEU A 14 45.52 24.89 37.32
N LEU A 15 45.32 25.37 36.08
CA LEU A 15 45.09 26.80 35.80
C LEU A 15 43.61 27.00 35.39
N VAL A 16 42.85 27.71 36.23
CA VAL A 16 41.48 28.14 35.94
C VAL A 16 41.54 29.53 35.30
N ALA A 17 41.11 29.63 34.04
CA ALA A 17 40.95 30.91 33.34
C ALA A 17 39.46 31.27 33.26
N VAL A 18 39.10 32.40 33.88
CA VAL A 18 37.78 33.03 33.78
C VAL A 18 37.72 33.81 32.46
N LEU A 19 36.82 33.45 31.55
CA LEU A 19 36.53 34.20 30.32
C LEU A 19 35.25 35.02 30.47
N LEU A 20 35.40 36.33 30.28
CA LEU A 20 34.37 37.35 30.22
C LEU A 20 33.51 37.15 28.96
N LEU A 21 32.18 37.12 29.12
CA LEU A 21 31.20 37.03 28.02
C LEU A 21 30.97 38.41 27.40
N SER A 22 31.41 38.57 26.15
CA SER A 22 30.99 39.66 25.26
C SER A 22 29.72 39.25 24.50
N PRO A 23 28.69 40.10 24.37
CA PRO A 23 27.54 39.81 23.52
C PRO A 23 27.86 40.18 22.07
N GLY A 24 27.97 39.19 21.19
CA GLY A 24 28.02 39.45 19.75
C GLY A 24 28.71 38.36 18.94
N LEU A 25 28.05 37.95 17.85
CA LEU A 25 28.46 37.03 16.78
C LEU A 25 28.30 35.53 17.09
N ARG A 26 27.09 35.02 16.79
CA ARG A 26 26.90 33.60 16.44
C ARG A 26 27.71 33.30 15.17
N PRO A 27 28.44 32.17 15.09
CA PRO A 27 29.00 31.71 13.83
C PRO A 27 27.85 31.43 12.84
N PRO A 28 28.04 31.70 11.53
CA PRO A 28 27.03 31.37 10.54
C PRO A 28 26.75 29.86 10.60
N ALA A 29 25.48 29.50 10.59
CA ALA A 29 25.08 28.11 10.39
C ALA A 29 25.72 27.60 9.08
N PRO A 30 26.20 26.34 9.03
CA PRO A 30 26.65 25.77 7.78
C PRO A 30 25.51 25.90 6.76
N ALA A 31 25.82 26.52 5.62
CA ALA A 31 24.85 26.66 4.53
C ALA A 31 24.37 25.25 4.15
N SER A 32 23.06 25.05 4.13
CA SER A 32 22.47 23.85 3.54
C SER A 32 23.05 23.68 2.14
N PRO A 33 23.45 22.47 1.73
CA PRO A 33 23.85 22.24 0.35
C PRO A 33 22.72 22.73 -0.57
N PRO A 34 23.05 23.36 -1.71
CA PRO A 34 22.02 23.77 -2.66
C PRO A 34 21.18 22.55 -3.03
N PRO A 35 19.85 22.69 -3.18
CA PRO A 35 19.00 21.60 -3.63
C PRO A 35 19.60 21.03 -4.91
N ALA A 36 19.74 19.70 -4.97
CA ALA A 36 20.19 19.03 -6.18
C ALA A 36 19.33 19.50 -7.36
N PRO A 37 19.92 19.75 -8.55
CA PRO A 37 19.15 20.16 -9.71
C PRO A 37 18.05 19.12 -9.96
N THR A 38 16.82 19.60 -10.08
CA THR A 38 15.65 18.79 -10.36
C THR A 38 15.88 18.04 -11.67
N PRO A 39 15.97 16.70 -11.68
CA PRO A 39 16.05 15.96 -12.93
C PRO A 39 14.79 16.27 -13.74
N PRO A 40 14.91 16.50 -15.06
CA PRO A 40 13.75 16.71 -15.90
C PRO A 40 12.87 15.44 -15.85
N PRO A 41 11.54 15.59 -15.98
CA PRO A 41 10.66 14.44 -16.16
C PRO A 41 11.17 13.57 -17.33
N PRO A 42 11.09 12.24 -17.25
CA PRO A 42 11.48 11.35 -18.35
C PRO A 42 10.83 11.75 -19.68
N ASN A 43 11.53 11.49 -20.78
CA ASN A 43 11.07 11.79 -22.15
C ASN A 43 9.95 10.84 -22.66
N LEU A 44 9.12 10.27 -21.78
CA LEU A 44 7.95 9.52 -22.21
C LEU A 44 6.84 10.51 -22.59
N PRO A 45 6.19 10.36 -23.77
CA PRO A 45 4.96 11.08 -24.04
C PRO A 45 3.96 10.75 -22.93
N VAL A 46 3.50 11.78 -22.21
CA VAL A 46 2.52 11.64 -21.15
C VAL A 46 1.33 12.52 -21.45
N GLU A 47 0.14 11.97 -21.33
CA GLU A 47 -1.08 12.75 -21.26
C GLU A 47 -1.47 12.91 -19.80
N ALA A 48 -1.71 14.15 -19.37
CA ALA A 48 -2.13 14.43 -18.01
C ALA A 48 -3.09 15.62 -17.97
N GLN A 49 -4.05 15.56 -17.06
CA GLN A 49 -4.96 16.65 -16.75
C GLN A 49 -5.05 16.81 -15.24
N ASN A 50 -4.96 18.06 -14.77
CA ASN A 50 -5.05 18.40 -13.34
C ASN A 50 -3.98 17.69 -12.48
N VAL A 51 -2.88 17.26 -13.11
CA VAL A 51 -1.76 16.58 -12.47
C VAL A 51 -0.47 17.21 -12.98
N THR A 52 0.44 17.50 -12.06
CA THR A 52 1.83 17.87 -12.36
C THR A 52 2.73 16.67 -12.08
N TRP A 53 3.50 16.24 -13.08
CA TRP A 53 4.52 15.22 -12.93
C TRP A 53 5.81 15.85 -12.39
N LEU A 54 6.19 15.50 -11.16
CA LEU A 54 7.33 16.10 -10.47
C LEU A 54 8.63 15.37 -10.76
N ALA A 55 8.59 14.03 -10.72
CA ALA A 55 9.74 13.16 -10.92
C ALA A 55 9.31 11.74 -11.29
N ARG A 56 10.23 11.00 -11.89
CA ARG A 56 10.19 9.53 -11.98
C ARG A 56 11.36 8.96 -11.20
N VAL A 57 11.06 8.06 -10.29
CA VAL A 57 12.04 7.20 -9.65
C VAL A 57 12.21 5.98 -10.53
N ALA A 58 13.27 5.95 -11.35
CA ALA A 58 13.56 4.82 -12.20
C ALA A 58 13.92 3.58 -11.35
N GLY A 59 13.44 2.41 -11.77
CA GLY A 59 13.65 1.16 -11.03
C GLY A 59 12.99 -0.02 -11.73
N PRO A 60 13.05 -1.21 -11.12
CA PRO A 60 12.24 -2.35 -11.56
C PRO A 60 10.75 -2.05 -11.38
N ALA A 61 9.90 -2.92 -11.92
CA ALA A 61 8.48 -2.92 -11.64
C ALA A 61 8.21 -2.87 -10.12
N ILE A 62 7.21 -2.09 -9.72
CA ILE A 62 6.75 -1.96 -8.34
C ILE A 62 5.29 -2.38 -8.29
N ALA A 63 4.95 -3.26 -7.36
CA ALA A 63 3.62 -3.82 -7.16
C ALA A 63 2.90 -3.07 -6.04
N GLY A 64 3.45 -3.08 -4.83
CA GLY A 64 2.92 -2.35 -3.67
C GLY A 64 3.82 -1.21 -3.21
N LEU A 65 3.23 -0.24 -2.51
CA LEU A 65 3.93 0.86 -1.85
C LEU A 65 3.50 0.97 -0.38
N ALA A 66 4.41 1.39 0.48
CA ALA A 66 4.11 1.71 1.88
C ALA A 66 5.07 2.77 2.42
N PHE A 67 4.74 3.39 3.55
CA PHE A 67 5.53 4.46 4.13
C PHE A 67 5.80 4.22 5.61
N LEU A 68 7.04 4.50 6.06
CA LEU A 68 7.37 4.63 7.48
C LEU A 68 7.93 6.02 7.75
N ARG A 69 7.49 6.62 8.85
CA ARG A 69 8.02 7.86 9.39
C ARG A 69 9.21 7.61 10.32
N TYR A 70 10.26 8.40 10.18
CA TYR A 70 11.43 8.41 11.06
C TYR A 70 11.62 9.82 11.63
N PRO A 71 12.43 10.00 12.70
CA PRO A 71 12.58 11.31 13.35
C PRO A 71 13.07 12.47 12.45
N HIS A 72 13.69 12.17 11.31
CA HIS A 72 14.34 13.16 10.45
C HIS A 72 13.93 13.11 8.97
N GLU A 73 13.23 12.07 8.56
CA GLU A 73 12.74 11.88 7.19
C GLU A 73 11.64 10.81 7.20
N ASP A 74 10.76 10.86 6.21
CA ASP A 74 9.90 9.73 5.89
C ASP A 74 10.59 8.86 4.83
N VAL A 75 10.24 7.59 4.77
CA VAL A 75 10.79 6.64 3.79
C VAL A 75 9.63 5.93 3.10
N MET A 76 9.68 5.94 1.78
CA MET A 76 8.82 5.11 0.93
C MET A 76 9.48 3.75 0.74
N PHE A 77 8.69 2.70 0.84
CA PHE A 77 9.06 1.35 0.49
C PHE A 77 8.21 0.89 -0.68
N GLY A 78 8.76 0.02 -1.50
CA GLY A 78 8.03 -0.63 -2.56
C GLY A 78 8.59 -2.01 -2.81
N ASP A 79 7.70 -2.94 -3.12
CA ASP A 79 8.09 -4.29 -3.48
C ASP A 79 7.72 -4.61 -4.93
N GLY A 80 8.26 -5.71 -5.43
CA GLY A 80 8.06 -6.16 -6.79
C GLY A 80 9.26 -6.97 -7.28
N PRO A 81 9.42 -7.15 -8.60
CA PRO A 81 10.46 -8.01 -9.17
C PRO A 81 11.89 -7.75 -8.68
N GLY A 82 12.18 -6.53 -8.23
CA GLY A 82 13.45 -6.14 -7.64
C GLY A 82 13.66 -6.54 -6.17
N GLY A 83 12.69 -7.19 -5.53
CA GLY A 83 12.66 -7.44 -4.10
C GLY A 83 11.98 -6.29 -3.35
N LEU A 84 12.50 -5.92 -2.18
CA LEU A 84 12.04 -4.79 -1.38
C LEU A 84 13.00 -3.62 -1.54
N LEU A 85 12.49 -2.45 -1.92
CA LEU A 85 13.26 -1.24 -2.16
C LEU A 85 12.84 -0.15 -1.18
N ALA A 86 13.78 0.72 -0.79
CA ALA A 86 13.54 1.85 0.10
C ALA A 86 14.08 3.15 -0.48
N TRP A 87 13.29 4.21 -0.40
CA TRP A 87 13.63 5.57 -0.85
C TRP A 87 13.42 6.60 0.26
N SER A 88 14.44 7.41 0.49
CA SER A 88 14.34 8.60 1.34
C SER A 88 13.37 9.60 0.71
N LEU A 89 12.44 10.11 1.54
CA LEU A 89 11.57 11.23 1.23
C LEU A 89 12.02 12.51 1.96
N ALA A 90 13.32 12.66 2.25
CA ALA A 90 13.84 13.94 2.77
C ALA A 90 13.54 15.10 1.80
N ASN A 91 13.42 14.81 0.51
CA ASN A 91 12.72 15.63 -0.47
C ASN A 91 11.61 14.80 -1.14
N PRO A 92 10.35 14.90 -0.68
CA PRO A 92 9.25 14.05 -1.16
C PRO A 92 9.00 14.14 -2.67
N ALA A 93 9.29 15.29 -3.28
CA ALA A 93 9.13 15.48 -4.73
C ALA A 93 10.20 14.75 -5.56
N TYR A 94 11.31 14.35 -4.93
CA TYR A 94 12.46 13.69 -5.57
C TYR A 94 13.04 12.58 -4.67
N PRO A 95 12.35 11.44 -4.55
CA PRO A 95 12.79 10.34 -3.71
C PRO A 95 14.16 9.80 -4.13
N VAL A 96 14.99 9.45 -3.15
CA VAL A 96 16.36 8.94 -3.39
C VAL A 96 16.48 7.52 -2.86
N PRO A 97 16.96 6.53 -3.66
CA PRO A 97 17.11 5.16 -3.19
C PRO A 97 18.14 5.09 -2.06
N ILE A 98 17.81 4.39 -0.98
CA ILE A 98 18.64 4.29 0.24
C ILE A 98 18.85 2.87 0.75
N GLY A 99 18.01 1.90 0.37
CA GLY A 99 18.08 0.54 0.86
C GLY A 99 17.39 -0.46 -0.06
N VAL A 100 17.80 -1.73 0.06
CA VAL A 100 17.23 -2.84 -0.75
C VAL A 100 17.40 -4.17 -0.03
N LEU A 101 16.40 -5.05 -0.14
CA LEU A 101 16.54 -6.50 -0.05
C LEU A 101 16.26 -7.07 -1.44
N THR A 102 17.26 -7.66 -2.07
CA THR A 102 17.15 -8.19 -3.42
C THR A 102 16.34 -9.49 -3.45
N PRO A 103 15.93 -9.99 -4.64
CA PRO A 103 15.27 -11.29 -4.73
C PRO A 103 16.16 -12.43 -4.20
N ALA A 104 17.48 -12.28 -4.27
CA ALA A 104 18.42 -13.24 -3.71
C ALA A 104 18.42 -13.24 -2.17
N ASP A 105 18.21 -12.09 -1.53
CA ASP A 105 18.10 -11.97 -0.07
C ASP A 105 16.77 -12.59 0.44
N LEU A 106 15.73 -12.57 -0.39
CA LEU A 106 14.44 -13.19 -0.11
C LEU A 106 14.39 -14.68 -0.50
N ALA A 107 15.33 -15.17 -1.31
CA ALA A 107 15.29 -16.53 -1.84
C ALA A 107 15.38 -17.60 -0.74
N LEU A 108 14.57 -18.64 -0.88
CA LEU A 108 14.54 -19.81 -0.02
C LEU A 108 15.13 -21.03 -0.74
N PRO A 109 15.53 -22.09 -0.01
CA PRO A 109 15.94 -23.35 -0.62
C PRO A 109 14.85 -23.90 -1.55
N GLY A 110 15.24 -24.12 -2.82
CA GLY A 110 14.37 -24.58 -3.90
C GLY A 110 13.99 -23.49 -4.91
N ASP A 111 14.19 -22.21 -4.59
CA ASP A 111 13.90 -21.11 -5.49
C ASP A 111 14.88 -21.06 -6.66
N ARG A 112 14.41 -20.51 -7.79
CA ARG A 112 15.22 -20.39 -9.00
C ARG A 112 16.19 -19.21 -8.85
N PRO A 113 17.51 -19.43 -8.96
CA PRO A 113 18.48 -18.33 -8.89
C PRO A 113 18.19 -17.24 -9.92
N GLY A 114 18.21 -15.98 -9.47
CA GLY A 114 17.96 -14.80 -10.31
C GLY A 114 16.50 -14.64 -10.78
N ALA A 115 15.55 -15.43 -10.26
CA ALA A 115 14.14 -15.19 -10.51
C ALA A 115 13.65 -13.95 -9.74
N PRO A 116 12.70 -13.19 -10.31
CA PRO A 116 12.13 -12.02 -9.66
C PRO A 116 11.21 -12.40 -8.49
N PHE A 117 11.00 -11.45 -7.59
CA PHE A 117 9.97 -11.52 -6.57
C PHE A 117 8.64 -10.97 -7.14
N TRP A 118 7.76 -11.86 -7.61
CA TRP A 118 6.49 -11.53 -8.27
C TRP A 118 5.34 -12.27 -7.55
N GLU A 119 4.26 -11.70 -7.02
CA GLU A 119 3.89 -10.31 -6.67
C GLU A 119 3.91 -10.12 -5.13
N GLY A 120 3.67 -8.87 -4.67
CA GLY A 120 3.56 -8.43 -3.27
C GLY A 120 2.66 -7.19 -3.11
N GLU A 121 1.55 -7.12 -3.83
CA GLU A 121 0.79 -5.88 -4.13
C GLU A 121 0.35 -5.03 -2.91
N HIS A 122 0.14 -5.65 -1.73
CA HIS A 122 -0.26 -4.95 -0.50
C HIS A 122 0.82 -4.99 0.59
N LEU A 123 1.82 -4.12 0.47
CA LEU A 123 2.93 -4.00 1.42
C LEU A 123 2.46 -3.44 2.76
N GLN A 124 2.68 -4.16 3.86
CA GLN A 124 2.24 -3.74 5.19
C GLN A 124 3.39 -3.18 6.04
N VAL A 125 3.08 -2.17 6.86
CA VAL A 125 4.03 -1.50 7.76
C VAL A 125 3.54 -1.47 9.20
N ASP A 126 4.43 -1.78 10.14
CA ASP A 126 4.25 -1.46 11.56
C ASP A 126 5.07 -0.23 11.92
N GLN A 127 4.39 0.92 12.02
CA GLN A 127 5.03 2.19 12.34
C GLN A 127 5.64 2.24 13.75
N ALA A 128 5.11 1.49 14.71
CA ALA A 128 5.58 1.53 16.10
C ALA A 128 6.82 0.66 16.31
N ARG A 129 6.92 -0.46 15.59
CA ARG A 129 8.04 -1.41 15.67
C ARG A 129 9.04 -1.26 14.51
N HIS A 130 8.74 -0.40 13.53
CA HIS A 130 9.47 -0.25 12.26
C HIS A 130 9.67 -1.59 11.56
N LEU A 131 8.57 -2.29 11.30
CA LEU A 131 8.56 -3.55 10.56
C LEU A 131 7.90 -3.37 9.20
N LEU A 132 8.35 -4.17 8.24
CA LEU A 132 7.71 -4.37 6.94
C LEU A 132 7.29 -5.83 6.82
N VAL A 133 6.13 -6.08 6.23
CA VAL A 133 5.64 -7.43 5.94
C VAL A 133 5.30 -7.53 4.47
N LEU A 134 5.93 -8.50 3.79
CA LEU A 134 5.73 -8.78 2.38
C LEU A 134 5.00 -10.11 2.25
N ALA A 135 3.96 -10.17 1.42
CA ALA A 135 3.35 -11.42 1.03
C ALA A 135 4.23 -12.13 0.00
N ARG A 136 4.36 -13.45 0.08
CA ARG A 136 5.03 -14.25 -0.94
C ARG A 136 3.98 -15.02 -1.73
N ASP A 137 3.78 -14.62 -2.98
CA ASP A 137 2.93 -15.36 -3.92
C ASP A 137 3.53 -16.73 -4.31
N ARG A 138 2.68 -17.69 -4.71
CA ARG A 138 3.05 -18.98 -5.30
C ARG A 138 3.97 -18.83 -6.52
N ALA A 139 3.82 -17.75 -7.29
CA ALA A 139 4.61 -17.46 -8.50
C ALA A 139 6.00 -16.90 -8.18
N ALA A 140 6.21 -16.36 -6.98
CA ALA A 140 7.43 -15.66 -6.62
C ALA A 140 8.67 -16.56 -6.71
N LEU A 141 9.79 -15.96 -7.13
CA LEU A 141 11.13 -16.55 -7.08
C LEU A 141 11.23 -17.89 -7.85
N GLY A 142 10.53 -17.96 -8.97
CA GLY A 142 10.57 -19.10 -9.90
C GLY A 142 9.43 -20.10 -9.71
N GLY A 143 8.37 -19.74 -8.99
CA GLY A 143 7.12 -20.50 -8.99
C GLY A 143 7.18 -21.82 -8.22
N THR A 144 7.83 -21.84 -7.05
CA THR A 144 7.94 -23.06 -6.23
C THR A 144 6.64 -23.49 -5.56
N GLY A 145 5.59 -22.66 -5.66
CA GLY A 145 4.30 -22.87 -5.00
C GLY A 145 4.33 -22.60 -3.49
N ARG A 146 5.45 -22.11 -2.96
CA ARG A 146 5.60 -21.78 -1.54
C ARG A 146 5.06 -20.38 -1.26
N THR A 147 3.99 -20.32 -0.49
CA THR A 147 3.32 -19.10 -0.03
C THR A 147 3.64 -18.79 1.43
N GLY A 148 3.54 -17.52 1.80
CA GLY A 148 3.79 -17.08 3.16
C GLY A 148 4.03 -15.58 3.27
N ILE A 149 4.70 -15.18 4.35
CA ILE A 149 5.08 -13.79 4.59
C ILE A 149 6.57 -13.68 4.93
N TYR A 150 7.21 -12.62 4.47
CA TYR A 150 8.50 -12.18 4.99
C TYR A 150 8.29 -11.10 6.03
N VAL A 151 9.02 -11.16 7.13
CA VAL A 151 9.06 -10.10 8.14
C VAL A 151 10.42 -9.44 8.09
N VAL A 152 10.43 -8.12 7.90
CA VAL A 152 11.64 -7.33 7.73
C VAL A 152 11.72 -6.27 8.83
N ASP A 153 12.88 -6.18 9.46
CA ASP A 153 13.25 -5.12 10.38
C ASP A 153 13.76 -3.92 9.58
N ALA A 154 13.03 -2.81 9.70
CA ALA A 154 13.27 -1.57 8.97
C ALA A 154 13.69 -0.42 9.91
N ARG A 155 14.11 -0.69 11.15
CA ARG A 155 14.56 0.37 12.09
C ARG A 155 15.68 1.25 11.52
N ASP A 156 16.55 0.67 10.69
CA ASP A 156 17.45 1.41 9.83
C ASP A 156 17.08 1.14 8.35
N PRO A 157 16.44 2.09 7.65
CA PRO A 157 15.97 1.91 6.28
C PRO A 157 17.13 1.82 5.26
N ARG A 158 18.36 2.15 5.66
CA ARG A 158 19.57 1.98 4.84
C ARG A 158 20.19 0.59 4.98
N HIS A 159 19.82 -0.16 6.02
CA HIS A 159 20.34 -1.48 6.33
C HIS A 159 19.19 -2.42 6.73
N LEU A 160 18.29 -2.68 5.78
CA LEU A 160 17.16 -3.58 5.96
C LEU A 160 17.64 -4.98 6.35
N ARG A 161 16.92 -5.61 7.30
CA ARG A 161 17.27 -6.94 7.78
C ARG A 161 16.06 -7.85 7.71
N LEU A 162 16.15 -8.89 6.90
CA LEU A 162 15.18 -9.97 6.90
C LEU A 162 15.23 -10.70 8.25
N LEU A 163 14.12 -10.69 8.99
CA LEU A 163 13.98 -11.47 10.24
C LEU A 163 13.73 -12.94 9.92
N GLY A 164 12.91 -13.20 8.90
CA GLY A 164 12.66 -14.55 8.42
C GLY A 164 11.46 -14.63 7.49
N PHE A 165 11.26 -15.84 6.98
CA PHE A 165 10.07 -16.24 6.24
C PHE A 165 9.18 -17.11 7.12
N HIS A 166 7.90 -16.82 7.15
CA HIS A 166 6.88 -17.61 7.83
C HIS A 166 5.89 -18.17 6.81
N ALA A 167 5.79 -19.50 6.74
CA ALA A 167 4.90 -20.15 5.79
C ALA A 167 3.43 -19.95 6.21
N VAL A 168 2.61 -19.51 5.26
CA VAL A 168 1.16 -19.33 5.41
C VAL A 168 0.51 -19.98 4.18
N PRO A 169 -0.62 -20.71 4.31
CA PRO A 169 -1.20 -21.40 3.16
C PRO A 169 -1.71 -20.47 2.04
N ALA A 170 -1.92 -19.19 2.34
CA ALA A 170 -2.14 -18.14 1.35
C ALA A 170 -0.91 -17.22 1.24
N GLY A 171 -0.78 -16.55 0.10
CA GLY A 171 0.22 -15.52 -0.13
C GLY A 171 -0.08 -14.83 -1.45
N HIS A 172 -0.28 -13.50 -1.38
CA HIS A 172 -0.44 -12.57 -2.50
C HIS A 172 -0.49 -11.13 -1.94
N THR A 173 -1.39 -10.90 -0.97
CA THR A 173 -1.54 -9.66 -0.21
C THR A 173 -1.66 -9.93 1.28
N THR A 174 -1.45 -8.88 2.08
CA THR A 174 -1.56 -8.93 3.53
C THR A 174 -2.16 -7.65 4.05
N GLN A 175 -2.88 -7.73 5.18
CA GLN A 175 -3.47 -6.58 5.86
C GLN A 175 -3.20 -6.62 7.37
N CYS A 176 -2.64 -5.55 7.90
CA CYS A 176 -2.44 -5.38 9.33
C CYS A 176 -3.76 -5.15 10.07
N LEU A 177 -3.89 -5.80 11.22
CA LEU A 177 -4.98 -5.63 12.17
C LEU A 177 -4.43 -5.29 13.56
N GLN A 178 -5.18 -4.45 14.28
CA GLN A 178 -4.90 -4.11 15.68
C GLN A 178 -3.46 -3.59 15.89
N GLY A 179 -3.03 -2.61 15.08
CA GLY A 179 -1.67 -2.08 15.11
C GLY A 179 -0.62 -3.10 14.69
N CYS A 180 -0.90 -3.85 13.61
CA CYS A 180 -0.05 -4.92 13.08
C CYS A 180 0.30 -6.04 14.09
N ARG A 181 -0.47 -6.18 15.18
CA ARG A 181 -0.34 -7.34 16.06
C ARG A 181 -0.79 -8.62 15.37
N PHE A 182 -1.83 -8.52 14.54
CA PHE A 182 -2.31 -9.61 13.72
C PHE A 182 -2.23 -9.23 12.26
N LEU A 183 -2.07 -10.24 11.42
CA LEU A 183 -2.05 -10.10 9.97
C LEU A 183 -3.12 -11.00 9.37
N TRP A 184 -3.91 -10.47 8.46
CA TRP A 184 -4.71 -11.26 7.53
C TRP A 184 -3.94 -11.43 6.23
N THR A 185 -3.78 -12.67 5.78
CA THR A 185 -3.06 -13.03 4.55
C THR A 185 -4.01 -13.77 3.61
N VAL A 186 -4.08 -13.33 2.36
CA VAL A 186 -4.97 -13.88 1.33
C VAL A 186 -4.20 -14.15 0.03
N GLY A 187 -4.87 -14.43 -1.10
CA GLY A 187 -4.17 -14.80 -2.35
C GLY A 187 -4.31 -16.23 -2.82
N SER A 188 -5.31 -16.96 -2.31
CA SER A 188 -5.58 -18.33 -2.75
C SER A 188 -7.04 -18.68 -2.51
N ASN A 189 -7.47 -19.85 -2.97
CA ASN A 189 -8.82 -20.37 -2.71
C ASN A 189 -9.01 -20.94 -1.29
N THR A 190 -8.17 -20.53 -0.33
CA THR A 190 -8.13 -21.10 1.03
C THR A 190 -8.73 -20.18 2.09
N GLY A 191 -9.33 -19.06 1.70
CA GLY A 191 -9.88 -18.05 2.61
C GLY A 191 -8.81 -17.13 3.21
N VAL A 192 -9.12 -16.49 4.34
CA VAL A 192 -8.23 -15.53 5.00
C VAL A 192 -7.47 -16.19 6.15
N TRP A 193 -6.14 -16.15 6.10
CA TRP A 193 -5.28 -16.72 7.13
C TRP A 193 -4.86 -15.68 8.14
N VAL A 194 -4.92 -16.06 9.42
CA VAL A 194 -4.62 -15.15 10.53
C VAL A 194 -3.28 -15.52 11.13
N THR A 195 -2.36 -14.56 11.16
CA THR A 195 -1.04 -14.71 11.76
C THR A 195 -0.90 -13.77 12.94
N ASP A 196 -0.60 -14.31 14.13
CA ASP A 196 -0.17 -13.53 15.29
C ASP A 196 1.29 -13.11 15.05
N LEU A 197 1.49 -11.80 14.98
CA LEU A 197 2.76 -11.13 14.76
C LEU A 197 3.23 -10.42 16.04
N SER A 198 2.76 -10.81 17.23
CA SER A 198 3.20 -10.22 18.50
C SER A 198 4.73 -10.35 18.70
N ASP A 199 5.30 -11.51 18.33
CA ASP A 199 6.74 -11.69 18.18
C ASP A 199 7.09 -11.78 16.68
N PRO A 200 7.69 -10.73 16.08
CA PRO A 200 8.00 -10.71 14.66
C PRO A 200 9.11 -11.67 14.24
N SER A 201 9.88 -12.21 15.20
CA SER A 201 10.91 -13.22 14.93
C SER A 201 10.37 -14.65 14.96
N ALA A 202 9.16 -14.85 15.51
CA ALA A 202 8.49 -16.14 15.58
C ALA A 202 6.97 -16.00 15.35
N PRO A 203 6.52 -15.60 14.14
CA PRO A 203 5.10 -15.48 13.84
C PRO A 203 4.35 -16.81 14.00
N ARG A 204 3.05 -16.75 14.33
CA ARG A 204 2.23 -17.96 14.53
C ARG A 204 0.91 -17.86 13.78
N THR A 205 0.73 -18.70 12.77
CA THR A 205 -0.54 -18.80 12.04
C THR A 205 -1.53 -19.70 12.76
N ILE A 206 -2.77 -19.22 12.84
CA ILE A 206 -3.91 -19.96 13.38
C ILE A 206 -4.34 -21.00 12.35
N SER A 207 -4.62 -22.23 12.79
CA SER A 207 -4.80 -23.39 11.92
C SER A 207 -6.09 -23.38 11.08
N THR A 208 -7.00 -22.44 11.33
CA THR A 208 -8.31 -22.38 10.68
C THR A 208 -8.46 -21.01 10.01
N PRO A 209 -8.64 -20.97 8.68
CA PRO A 209 -8.86 -19.72 7.96
C PRO A 209 -10.28 -19.19 8.20
N ILE A 210 -10.46 -17.90 7.96
CA ILE A 210 -11.78 -17.24 7.92
C ILE A 210 -12.37 -17.43 6.53
N GLY A 211 -13.61 -17.92 6.50
CA GLY A 211 -14.35 -18.13 5.26
C GLY A 211 -13.72 -19.18 4.35
N THR A 212 -14.19 -19.23 3.11
CA THR A 212 -13.69 -20.11 2.05
C THR A 212 -13.72 -19.34 0.73
N GLY A 213 -13.05 -19.87 -0.29
CA GLY A 213 -13.02 -19.26 -1.62
C GLY A 213 -11.83 -18.36 -1.86
N VAL A 214 -11.84 -17.69 -3.01
CA VAL A 214 -10.76 -16.80 -3.45
C VAL A 214 -10.98 -15.42 -2.87
N VAL A 215 -10.10 -15.03 -1.97
CA VAL A 215 -9.96 -13.65 -1.47
C VAL A 215 -8.66 -13.11 -2.05
N HIS A 216 -8.75 -11.95 -2.68
CA HIS A 216 -7.66 -11.27 -3.37
C HIS A 216 -6.97 -10.26 -2.47
N ASP A 217 -7.75 -9.42 -1.78
CA ASP A 217 -7.24 -8.45 -0.83
C ASP A 217 -8.17 -8.24 0.38
N VAL A 218 -7.63 -7.56 1.39
CA VAL A 218 -8.36 -7.12 2.58
C VAL A 218 -8.02 -5.67 2.91
N ASP A 219 -9.03 -4.83 2.99
CA ASP A 219 -8.90 -3.45 3.48
C ASP A 219 -9.50 -3.29 4.87
N VAL A 220 -8.98 -2.36 5.66
CA VAL A 220 -9.58 -2.00 6.96
C VAL A 220 -10.07 -0.56 6.90
N ASP A 221 -11.37 -0.38 7.05
CA ASP A 221 -11.93 0.97 7.09
C ASP A 221 -11.71 1.68 8.42
N ALA A 222 -12.04 2.97 8.46
CA ALA A 222 -11.86 3.81 9.64
C ALA A 222 -12.70 3.39 10.87
N ALA A 223 -13.65 2.46 10.74
CA ALA A 223 -14.40 1.89 11.86
C ALA A 223 -13.71 0.63 12.40
N GLY A 224 -12.70 0.11 11.71
CA GLY A 224 -12.03 -1.14 12.03
C GLY A 224 -12.73 -2.37 11.45
N VAL A 225 -13.61 -2.20 10.46
CA VAL A 225 -14.17 -3.34 9.71
C VAL A 225 -13.15 -3.76 8.65
N ALA A 226 -12.78 -5.05 8.67
CA ALA A 226 -11.96 -5.66 7.63
C ALA A 226 -12.84 -6.15 6.48
N TRP A 227 -12.60 -5.66 5.26
CA TRP A 227 -13.34 -5.96 4.04
C TRP A 227 -12.53 -6.89 3.17
N ALA A 228 -12.94 -8.15 3.09
CA ALA A 228 -12.32 -9.15 2.24
C ALA A 228 -12.96 -9.11 0.85
N SER A 229 -12.14 -8.83 -0.16
CA SER A 229 -12.51 -8.71 -1.57
C SER A 229 -12.00 -9.91 -2.36
N GLY A 230 -12.77 -10.41 -3.32
CA GLY A 230 -12.34 -11.45 -4.25
C GLY A 230 -13.45 -11.91 -5.18
N ALA A 231 -13.35 -13.16 -5.66
CA ALA A 231 -14.33 -13.75 -6.58
C ALA A 231 -15.75 -13.88 -6.00
N GLY A 232 -15.89 -13.81 -4.67
CA GLY A 232 -17.18 -13.83 -3.97
C GLY A 232 -17.83 -12.45 -3.80
N GLY A 233 -17.23 -11.39 -4.36
CA GLY A 233 -17.55 -10.00 -4.08
C GLY A 233 -16.78 -9.48 -2.86
N VAL A 234 -17.42 -8.64 -2.05
CA VAL A 234 -16.80 -7.96 -0.91
C VAL A 234 -17.56 -8.25 0.39
N ARG A 235 -16.86 -8.68 1.44
CA ARG A 235 -17.45 -9.07 2.74
C ARG A 235 -16.71 -8.43 3.91
N GLY A 236 -17.45 -7.71 4.74
CA GLY A 236 -16.96 -7.00 5.91
C GLY A 236 -17.05 -7.82 7.20
N TYR A 237 -16.07 -7.63 8.07
CA TYR A 237 -15.92 -8.34 9.33
C TYR A 237 -15.44 -7.40 10.44
N TRP A 238 -16.13 -7.41 11.59
CA TRP A 238 -15.52 -6.91 12.82
C TRP A 238 -14.43 -7.87 13.27
N THR A 239 -13.27 -7.33 13.62
CA THR A 239 -12.10 -8.09 14.10
C THR A 239 -11.73 -7.77 15.55
N SER A 240 -12.52 -6.94 16.21
CA SER A 240 -12.36 -6.56 17.62
C SER A 240 -13.69 -6.07 18.19
N GLY A 241 -13.80 -5.92 19.50
CA GLY A 241 -14.99 -5.38 20.15
C GLY A 241 -16.12 -6.39 20.34
N SER A 242 -17.30 -5.92 20.78
CA SER A 242 -18.49 -6.75 20.99
C SER A 242 -19.59 -6.29 20.04
N HIS A 243 -20.03 -7.19 19.16
CA HIS A 243 -20.92 -6.85 18.06
C HIS A 243 -22.05 -7.87 17.96
N ARG A 244 -23.21 -7.40 17.48
CA ARG A 244 -24.33 -8.28 17.13
C ARG A 244 -24.01 -8.96 15.81
N ASP A 245 -23.92 -10.28 15.83
CA ASP A 245 -23.74 -11.09 14.65
C ASP A 245 -25.04 -11.12 13.83
N PRO A 246 -25.05 -10.64 12.58
CA PRO A 246 -26.25 -10.60 11.76
C PRO A 246 -26.73 -11.99 11.32
N THR A 247 -25.87 -13.01 11.36
CA THR A 247 -26.19 -14.37 10.93
C THR A 247 -26.85 -15.20 12.04
N THR A 248 -26.49 -14.95 13.29
CA THR A 248 -27.04 -15.68 14.46
C THR A 248 -27.97 -14.82 15.33
N GLY A 249 -27.89 -13.49 15.20
CA GLY A 249 -28.62 -12.53 16.02
C GLY A 249 -28.03 -12.31 17.43
N ALA A 250 -27.02 -13.09 17.83
CA ALA A 250 -26.38 -13.01 19.12
C ALA A 250 -25.28 -11.93 19.16
N THR A 251 -25.07 -11.32 20.32
CA THR A 251 -23.92 -10.45 20.57
C THR A 251 -22.74 -11.28 21.03
N ARG A 252 -21.60 -11.17 20.33
CA ARG A 252 -20.36 -11.88 20.68
C ARG A 252 -19.14 -10.98 20.50
N ALA A 253 -18.04 -11.36 21.15
CA ALA A 253 -16.77 -10.69 20.93
C ALA A 253 -16.21 -11.07 19.56
N ALA A 254 -15.72 -10.08 18.82
CA ALA A 254 -14.98 -10.28 17.60
C ALA A 254 -13.48 -10.33 17.91
N THR A 255 -12.78 -11.23 17.23
CA THR A 255 -11.31 -11.27 17.20
C THR A 255 -10.85 -11.44 15.75
N PRO A 256 -9.55 -11.23 15.43
CA PRO A 256 -9.05 -11.49 14.08
C PRO A 256 -9.23 -12.96 13.65
N ALA A 257 -9.27 -13.88 14.62
CA ALA A 257 -9.38 -15.33 14.40
C ALA A 257 -10.82 -15.87 14.46
N ASP A 258 -11.71 -15.12 15.09
CA ASP A 258 -13.15 -15.38 15.16
C ASP A 258 -13.87 -14.05 14.96
N PRO A 259 -13.90 -13.52 13.72
CA PRO A 259 -14.53 -12.25 13.44
C PRO A 259 -16.05 -12.36 13.45
N VAL A 260 -16.71 -11.22 13.67
CA VAL A 260 -18.17 -11.10 13.55
C VAL A 260 -18.50 -10.55 12.18
N PRO A 261 -19.31 -11.24 11.34
CA PRO A 261 -19.76 -10.69 10.06
C PRO A 261 -20.40 -9.31 10.24
N TYR A 262 -20.06 -8.38 9.38
CA TYR A 262 -20.62 -7.03 9.38
C TYR A 262 -21.70 -6.89 8.31
N ALA A 263 -21.28 -6.88 7.04
CA ALA A 263 -22.14 -6.72 5.87
C ALA A 263 -21.37 -7.16 4.62
N GLY A 264 -22.01 -7.13 3.45
CA GLY A 264 -21.39 -7.42 2.17
C GLY A 264 -22.06 -8.58 1.44
N GLY A 265 -21.44 -9.02 0.35
CA GLY A 265 -22.03 -10.00 -0.56
C GLY A 265 -21.41 -9.99 -1.94
N ALA A 266 -21.97 -10.82 -2.81
CA ALA A 266 -21.57 -10.88 -4.21
C ALA A 266 -22.21 -9.72 -4.98
N TYR A 267 -21.57 -9.25 -6.05
CA TYR A 267 -22.19 -8.39 -7.05
C TYR A 267 -22.04 -9.02 -8.43
N VAL A 268 -22.53 -8.35 -9.46
CA VAL A 268 -22.28 -8.72 -10.85
C VAL A 268 -21.84 -7.48 -11.57
N SER A 269 -20.68 -7.55 -12.23
CA SER A 269 -20.15 -6.46 -13.03
C SER A 269 -21.17 -5.97 -14.05
N PRO A 270 -21.42 -4.66 -14.16
CA PRO A 270 -22.44 -4.12 -15.05
C PRO A 270 -22.04 -4.22 -16.53
N ASN A 271 -20.74 -4.23 -16.83
CA ASN A 271 -20.17 -4.29 -18.17
C ASN A 271 -19.75 -5.72 -18.58
N ASN A 272 -19.54 -6.63 -17.62
CA ASN A 272 -19.25 -8.03 -17.92
C ASN A 272 -19.87 -9.01 -16.89
N PRO A 273 -21.14 -9.40 -17.05
CA PRO A 273 -21.82 -10.20 -16.04
C PRO A 273 -21.32 -11.65 -15.92
N ARG A 274 -20.32 -12.06 -16.71
CA ARG A 274 -19.75 -13.42 -16.71
C ARG A 274 -18.52 -13.55 -15.83
N ASP A 275 -17.86 -12.44 -15.55
CA ASP A 275 -16.64 -12.41 -14.77
C ASP A 275 -16.74 -11.25 -13.77
N THR A 276 -16.41 -11.51 -12.52
CA THR A 276 -16.57 -10.52 -11.45
C THR A 276 -15.54 -10.84 -10.39
N PHE A 277 -14.72 -9.85 -10.08
CA PHE A 277 -13.57 -10.06 -9.21
C PHE A 277 -13.28 -8.78 -8.44
N ALA A 278 -13.64 -8.75 -7.16
CA ALA A 278 -13.29 -7.60 -6.33
C ALA A 278 -11.80 -7.68 -5.98
N HIS A 279 -11.04 -6.66 -6.30
CA HIS A 279 -9.64 -6.54 -5.90
C HIS A 279 -9.53 -5.89 -4.52
N ASP A 280 -9.61 -4.57 -4.43
CA ASP A 280 -9.56 -3.79 -3.20
C ASP A 280 -10.89 -3.04 -2.95
N SER A 281 -11.02 -2.44 -1.77
CA SER A 281 -12.27 -1.84 -1.33
C SER A 281 -12.13 -0.70 -0.33
N TRP A 282 -13.05 0.25 -0.40
CA TRP A 282 -13.12 1.35 0.55
C TRP A 282 -14.54 1.75 0.88
N ARG A 283 -14.80 1.93 2.18
CA ARG A 283 -16.09 2.36 2.68
C ARG A 283 -16.03 3.74 3.34
N PRO A 284 -16.68 4.78 2.77
CA PRO A 284 -16.82 6.05 3.45
C PRO A 284 -17.75 5.93 4.68
N LEU A 285 -17.30 6.46 5.82
CA LEU A 285 -18.09 6.55 7.06
C LEU A 285 -18.85 7.87 7.21
N ARG A 286 -19.02 8.58 6.09
CA ARG A 286 -19.79 9.82 5.99
C ARG A 286 -20.88 9.65 4.94
N SER A 287 -21.87 10.52 4.99
CA SER A 287 -22.86 10.59 3.92
C SER A 287 -22.20 11.07 2.63
N ILE A 288 -22.53 10.43 1.51
CA ILE A 288 -22.04 10.74 0.16
C ILE A 288 -23.19 10.63 -0.84
N GLY A 289 -23.35 11.60 -1.73
CA GLY A 289 -24.46 11.67 -2.71
C GLY A 289 -25.86 11.54 -2.11
N GLY A 290 -26.06 12.07 -0.90
CA GLY A 290 -27.32 11.97 -0.14
C GLY A 290 -27.63 10.56 0.39
N LEU A 291 -26.72 9.60 0.24
CA LEU A 291 -26.85 8.27 0.85
C LEU A 291 -26.35 8.28 2.30
N PRO A 292 -26.97 7.52 3.22
CA PRO A 292 -26.53 7.49 4.61
C PRO A 292 -25.08 7.02 4.77
N ALA A 293 -24.44 7.46 5.85
CA ALA A 293 -23.07 7.06 6.15
C ALA A 293 -22.91 5.54 6.25
N GLY A 294 -21.85 5.00 5.64
CA GLY A 294 -21.52 3.58 5.71
C GLY A 294 -22.45 2.63 4.94
N THR A 295 -23.34 3.16 4.08
CA THR A 295 -24.26 2.34 3.25
C THR A 295 -23.77 2.12 1.82
N VAL A 296 -22.62 2.67 1.45
CA VAL A 296 -21.97 2.49 0.15
C VAL A 296 -20.56 2.01 0.38
N ILE A 297 -20.10 1.06 -0.44
CA ILE A 297 -18.70 0.64 -0.52
C ILE A 297 -18.24 0.75 -1.97
N PHE A 298 -17.00 1.20 -2.16
CA PHE A 298 -16.34 1.22 -3.46
C PHE A 298 -15.45 -0.01 -3.59
N VAL A 299 -15.36 -0.56 -4.79
CA VAL A 299 -14.59 -1.76 -5.13
C VAL A 299 -13.97 -1.56 -6.51
N ALA A 300 -12.69 -1.92 -6.69
CA ALA A 300 -12.13 -2.16 -8.01
C ALA A 300 -12.60 -3.53 -8.48
N ASP A 301 -13.44 -3.55 -9.51
CA ASP A 301 -13.77 -4.79 -10.21
C ASP A 301 -12.63 -5.05 -11.18
N GLU A 302 -11.80 -6.05 -10.89
CA GLU A 302 -10.61 -6.37 -11.67
C GLU A 302 -10.90 -7.57 -12.60
N ASP A 303 -11.87 -7.41 -13.48
CA ASP A 303 -12.17 -8.41 -14.50
C ASP A 303 -11.53 -8.07 -15.84
N PHE A 304 -11.03 -9.10 -16.53
CA PHE A 304 -10.32 -8.94 -17.80
C PHE A 304 -11.15 -9.45 -18.96
N ALA A 305 -11.32 -8.59 -19.96
CA ALA A 305 -12.03 -8.91 -21.20
C ALA A 305 -11.21 -8.49 -22.42
N PRO A 306 -11.43 -9.12 -23.61
CA PRO A 306 -10.68 -8.76 -24.81
C PRO A 306 -10.84 -7.31 -25.27
N ALA A 307 -11.91 -6.62 -24.88
CA ALA A 307 -12.17 -5.23 -25.28
C ALA A 307 -12.15 -4.33 -24.05
N CYS A 308 -11.47 -3.19 -24.14
CA CYS A 308 -11.32 -2.20 -23.07
C CYS A 308 -12.64 -1.88 -22.33
N ARG A 309 -13.73 -1.64 -23.07
CA ARG A 309 -15.05 -1.29 -22.51
C ARG A 309 -15.70 -2.37 -21.66
N ASP A 310 -15.27 -3.61 -21.85
CA ASP A 310 -15.81 -4.80 -21.20
C ASP A 310 -14.91 -5.23 -20.03
N ASN A 311 -13.74 -4.61 -19.82
CA ASN A 311 -12.89 -4.81 -18.63
C ASN A 311 -13.46 -4.06 -17.43
N GLY A 312 -13.00 -4.43 -16.26
CA GLY A 312 -13.53 -3.99 -15.01
C GLY A 312 -13.41 -2.52 -14.69
N GLN A 313 -14.26 -2.11 -13.75
CA GLN A 313 -14.59 -0.73 -13.47
C GLN A 313 -14.50 -0.47 -11.97
N LEU A 314 -14.31 0.80 -11.60
CA LEU A 314 -14.63 1.24 -10.26
C LEU A 314 -16.13 1.10 -10.06
N LEU A 315 -16.55 0.37 -9.02
CA LEU A 315 -17.95 0.18 -8.69
C LEU A 315 -18.30 0.82 -7.35
N ALA A 316 -19.43 1.52 -7.30
CA ALA A 316 -20.10 1.87 -6.05
C ALA A 316 -21.21 0.85 -5.78
N LEU A 317 -21.13 0.14 -4.65
CA LEU A 317 -22.07 -0.91 -4.27
C LEU A 317 -22.90 -0.50 -3.05
N SER A 318 -24.18 -0.84 -3.04
CA SER A 318 -25.06 -0.59 -1.89
C SER A 318 -24.92 -1.68 -0.83
N LEU A 319 -24.65 -1.28 0.41
CA LEU A 319 -24.65 -2.14 1.59
C LEU A 319 -26.01 -2.17 2.32
N ALA A 320 -27.03 -1.50 1.79
CA ALA A 320 -28.35 -1.46 2.42
C ALA A 320 -28.97 -2.87 2.48
N GLY A 321 -29.13 -3.40 3.69
CA GLY A 321 -29.65 -4.76 3.90
C GLY A 321 -28.68 -5.88 3.51
N ALA A 322 -27.39 -5.57 3.31
CA ALA A 322 -26.37 -6.51 2.84
C ALA A 322 -25.86 -7.43 3.96
N THR A 323 -26.71 -8.31 4.49
CA THR A 323 -26.33 -9.32 5.49
C THR A 323 -26.36 -10.72 4.89
N GLY A 324 -25.44 -11.60 5.32
CA GLY A 324 -25.39 -12.99 4.84
C GLY A 324 -24.94 -13.08 3.38
N ASP A 325 -25.59 -13.92 2.57
CA ASP A 325 -25.29 -14.11 1.14
C ASP A 325 -26.03 -13.09 0.25
N ALA A 326 -26.03 -11.82 0.65
CA ALA A 326 -26.68 -10.77 -0.11
C ALA A 326 -26.05 -10.61 -1.51
N ARG A 327 -26.86 -10.15 -2.47
CA ARG A 327 -26.37 -9.65 -3.75
C ARG A 327 -26.40 -8.12 -3.72
N LEU A 328 -25.22 -7.51 -3.79
CA LEU A 328 -25.05 -6.06 -3.68
C LEU A 328 -25.50 -5.38 -4.99
N PRO A 329 -26.45 -4.44 -4.93
CA PRO A 329 -26.79 -3.60 -6.08
C PRO A 329 -25.62 -2.69 -6.44
N VAL A 330 -25.26 -2.66 -7.72
CA VAL A 330 -24.37 -1.63 -8.29
C VAL A 330 -25.17 -0.33 -8.38
N VAL A 331 -24.65 0.72 -7.74
CA VAL A 331 -25.28 2.03 -7.60
C VAL A 331 -24.74 3.00 -8.65
N GLY A 332 -23.47 2.85 -9.01
CA GLY A 332 -22.80 3.56 -10.09
C GLY A 332 -21.50 2.86 -10.43
N SER A 333 -20.93 3.20 -11.58
CA SER A 333 -19.65 2.68 -12.02
C SER A 333 -18.89 3.71 -12.85
N TRP A 334 -17.58 3.53 -12.97
CA TRP A 334 -16.73 4.33 -13.82
C TRP A 334 -15.57 3.52 -14.38
N GLY A 335 -15.23 3.77 -15.65
CA GLY A 335 -14.05 3.17 -16.29
C GLY A 335 -13.47 4.11 -17.36
N PRO A 336 -12.25 3.81 -17.86
CA PRO A 336 -11.48 4.73 -18.68
C PRO A 336 -11.96 4.84 -20.15
N THR A 337 -12.83 3.94 -20.61
CA THR A 337 -13.28 3.95 -22.01
C THR A 337 -14.03 5.23 -22.38
N GLY A 338 -13.59 5.87 -23.47
CA GLY A 338 -14.17 7.11 -23.99
C GLY A 338 -13.83 8.35 -23.15
N SER A 339 -13.03 8.20 -22.09
CA SER A 339 -12.64 9.29 -21.21
C SER A 339 -11.38 10.02 -21.73
N PRO A 340 -11.18 11.29 -21.36
CA PRO A 340 -9.91 11.98 -21.62
C PRO A 340 -8.71 11.19 -21.09
N GLY A 341 -7.65 11.11 -21.90
CA GLY A 341 -6.42 10.38 -21.56
C GLY A 341 -6.50 8.86 -21.77
N GLN A 342 -7.55 8.32 -22.38
CA GLN A 342 -7.61 6.89 -22.73
C GLN A 342 -6.41 6.52 -23.63
N GLN A 343 -5.67 5.50 -23.22
CA GLN A 343 -4.51 4.99 -23.94
C GLN A 343 -4.91 3.96 -25.00
N PRO A 344 -4.13 3.80 -26.08
CA PRO A 344 -4.39 2.84 -27.16
C PRO A 344 -4.04 1.40 -26.74
N SER A 345 -4.70 0.90 -25.71
CA SER A 345 -4.57 -0.46 -25.16
C SER A 345 -5.94 -1.02 -24.81
N ASP A 346 -6.11 -2.33 -24.95
CA ASP A 346 -7.32 -3.05 -24.54
C ASP A 346 -7.30 -3.47 -23.06
N THR A 347 -6.16 -3.33 -22.37
CA THR A 347 -6.06 -3.57 -20.92
C THR A 347 -6.56 -2.34 -20.17
N CYS A 348 -7.76 -2.44 -19.61
CA CYS A 348 -8.49 -1.31 -19.01
C CYS A 348 -9.14 -1.63 -17.66
N SER A 349 -8.78 -2.76 -17.06
CA SER A 349 -9.36 -3.21 -15.79
C SER A 349 -9.02 -2.24 -14.66
N ALA A 350 -9.97 -1.99 -13.76
CA ALA A 350 -9.71 -1.38 -12.47
C ALA A 350 -8.80 -2.31 -11.66
N HIS A 351 -7.82 -1.78 -10.93
CA HIS A 351 -6.85 -2.61 -10.20
C HIS A 351 -6.79 -2.23 -8.73
N TRP A 352 -6.19 -1.07 -8.42
CA TRP A 352 -5.92 -0.64 -7.05
C TRP A 352 -6.25 0.83 -6.89
N PHE A 353 -6.94 1.20 -5.83
CA PHE A 353 -7.24 2.59 -5.51
C PHE A 353 -7.03 2.96 -4.04
N GLU A 354 -6.81 4.25 -3.81
CA GLU A 354 -6.81 4.83 -2.48
C GLU A 354 -7.70 6.07 -2.42
N PRO A 355 -8.41 6.29 -1.30
CA PRO A 355 -9.06 7.58 -1.06
C PRO A 355 -8.00 8.67 -0.87
N LEU A 356 -8.17 9.81 -1.54
CA LEU A 356 -7.28 10.96 -1.41
C LEU A 356 -7.73 11.86 -0.25
N PRO A 357 -7.07 11.83 0.91
CA PRO A 357 -7.50 12.62 2.05
C PRO A 357 -7.22 14.13 1.81
N GLY A 358 -8.11 14.97 2.32
CA GLY A 358 -7.90 16.43 2.36
C GLY A 358 -8.06 17.15 1.03
N VAL A 359 -8.52 16.48 -0.04
CA VAL A 359 -8.84 17.09 -1.33
C VAL A 359 -10.36 17.07 -1.56
N GLY A 360 -10.93 18.21 -1.96
CA GLY A 360 -12.37 18.36 -2.11
C GLY A 360 -13.11 18.19 -0.77
N ASP A 361 -14.23 17.45 -0.80
CA ASP A 361 -14.94 16.98 0.40
C ASP A 361 -14.41 15.63 0.92
N GLY A 362 -13.25 15.18 0.42
CA GLY A 362 -12.70 13.85 0.67
C GLY A 362 -13.40 12.74 -0.12
N ALA A 363 -13.94 13.04 -1.31
CA ALA A 363 -14.56 12.08 -2.22
C ALA A 363 -13.71 11.77 -3.46
N ILE A 364 -12.43 12.12 -3.48
CA ILE A 364 -11.58 11.76 -4.61
C ILE A 364 -10.95 10.40 -4.34
N LEU A 365 -11.09 9.46 -5.27
CA LEU A 365 -10.29 8.23 -5.32
C LEU A 365 -9.17 8.42 -6.35
N VAL A 366 -7.98 7.91 -6.05
CA VAL A 366 -6.88 7.77 -7.00
C VAL A 366 -6.73 6.30 -7.31
N GLU A 367 -6.80 5.93 -8.58
CA GLU A 367 -6.94 4.53 -8.98
C GLU A 367 -6.05 4.19 -10.19
N ALA A 368 -5.42 3.03 -10.15
CA ALA A 368 -4.68 2.45 -11.25
C ALA A 368 -5.61 1.61 -12.15
N PHE A 369 -5.49 1.82 -13.46
CA PHE A 369 -6.20 1.06 -14.49
C PHE A 369 -5.21 0.40 -15.48
N TYR A 370 -4.17 -0.27 -14.97
CA TYR A 370 -3.14 -0.92 -15.79
C TYR A 370 -2.61 0.01 -16.91
N ALA A 371 -2.75 -0.41 -18.18
CA ALA A 371 -2.28 0.34 -19.34
C ALA A 371 -3.01 1.68 -19.56
N GLN A 372 -4.08 1.95 -18.82
CA GLN A 372 -4.79 3.22 -18.83
C GLN A 372 -4.27 4.21 -17.78
N GLY A 373 -3.21 3.88 -17.05
CA GLY A 373 -2.54 4.80 -16.13
C GLY A 373 -3.34 5.08 -14.84
N THR A 374 -2.96 6.17 -14.15
CA THR A 374 -3.56 6.59 -12.88
C THR A 374 -4.68 7.61 -13.10
N ARG A 375 -5.83 7.40 -12.47
CA ARG A 375 -7.06 8.17 -12.61
C ARG A 375 -7.44 8.82 -11.28
N PHE A 376 -7.97 10.05 -11.36
CA PHE A 376 -8.50 10.78 -10.20
C PHE A 376 -10.01 10.92 -10.41
N ILE A 377 -10.78 10.27 -9.56
CA ILE A 377 -12.23 10.09 -9.74
C ILE A 377 -12.95 10.71 -8.55
N ASP A 378 -13.81 11.70 -8.81
CA ASP A 378 -14.74 12.25 -7.84
C ASP A 378 -15.94 11.31 -7.68
N VAL A 379 -16.11 10.79 -6.47
CA VAL A 379 -17.19 9.89 -6.08
C VAL A 379 -18.23 10.55 -5.16
N ALA A 380 -18.25 11.89 -5.09
CA ALA A 380 -19.16 12.64 -4.22
C ALA A 380 -20.64 12.33 -4.49
N ASP A 381 -21.00 12.02 -5.75
CA ASP A 381 -22.22 11.29 -6.09
C ASP A 381 -21.85 9.87 -6.56
N PRO A 382 -22.01 8.83 -5.73
CA PRO A 382 -21.64 7.46 -6.08
C PRO A 382 -22.49 6.88 -7.23
N ARG A 383 -23.60 7.53 -7.61
CA ARG A 383 -24.39 7.13 -8.79
C ARG A 383 -23.76 7.59 -10.10
N HIS A 384 -22.93 8.62 -10.05
CA HIS A 384 -22.31 9.23 -11.22
C HIS A 384 -20.87 9.62 -10.89
N PRO A 385 -19.95 8.66 -10.69
CA PRO A 385 -18.54 9.00 -10.49
C PRO A 385 -17.98 9.71 -11.74
N VAL A 386 -17.10 10.69 -11.54
CA VAL A 386 -16.57 11.54 -12.62
C VAL A 386 -15.06 11.64 -12.53
N GLN A 387 -14.36 11.43 -13.66
CA GLN A 387 -12.94 11.73 -13.76
C GLN A 387 -12.69 13.23 -13.63
N VAL A 388 -11.88 13.64 -12.65
CA VAL A 388 -11.45 15.02 -12.42
C VAL A 388 -9.98 15.25 -12.72
N GLY A 389 -9.22 14.20 -13.01
CA GLY A 389 -7.85 14.26 -13.46
C GLY A 389 -7.32 12.90 -13.89
N TYR A 390 -6.18 12.90 -14.57
CA TYR A 390 -5.51 11.66 -14.97
C TYR A 390 -4.02 11.90 -15.21
N PHE A 391 -3.25 10.83 -15.10
CA PHE A 391 -1.85 10.72 -15.49
C PHE A 391 -1.68 9.40 -16.26
N ALA A 392 -1.45 9.50 -17.57
CA ALA A 392 -1.42 8.37 -18.48
C ALA A 392 -0.14 8.42 -19.32
N PRO A 393 0.97 7.83 -18.81
CA PRO A 393 2.19 7.67 -19.60
C PRO A 393 1.96 6.66 -20.73
N LEU A 394 2.36 7.03 -21.96
CA LEU A 394 2.19 6.14 -23.10
C LEU A 394 3.02 4.86 -22.92
N GLY A 395 2.35 3.71 -22.97
CA GLY A 395 2.99 2.39 -22.76
C GLY A 395 3.34 2.09 -21.30
N GLY A 396 2.84 2.90 -20.36
CA GLY A 396 2.87 2.57 -18.94
C GLY A 396 1.89 1.45 -18.58
N GLU A 397 2.02 0.96 -17.36
CA GLU A 397 1.19 -0.07 -16.78
C GLU A 397 1.12 0.22 -15.27
N ALA A 398 0.12 0.99 -14.87
CA ALA A 398 -0.06 1.43 -13.50
C ALA A 398 -0.39 0.24 -12.60
N ALA A 399 0.35 0.10 -11.51
CA ALA A 399 0.16 -0.95 -10.51
C ALA A 399 -0.70 -0.42 -9.36
N ALA A 400 -0.13 0.46 -8.52
CA ALA A 400 -0.85 1.01 -7.37
C ALA A 400 -0.50 2.48 -7.15
N PRO A 401 -1.48 3.36 -6.94
CA PRO A 401 -1.23 4.69 -6.41
C PRO A 401 -1.11 4.63 -4.88
N ALA A 402 -0.23 5.46 -4.31
CA ALA A 402 -0.16 5.64 -2.87
C ALA A 402 -0.04 7.12 -2.51
N TYR A 403 -0.85 7.59 -1.56
CA TYR A 403 -0.80 8.97 -1.09
C TYR A 403 0.11 9.16 0.12
N HIS A 404 1.00 10.16 0.06
CA HIS A 404 1.78 10.57 1.23
C HIS A 404 2.07 12.07 1.22
N ASP A 405 1.63 12.76 2.29
CA ASP A 405 1.87 14.17 2.58
C ASP A 405 1.65 15.14 1.39
N GLY A 406 0.52 14.98 0.69
CA GLY A 406 0.10 15.89 -0.39
C GLY A 406 0.65 15.53 -1.77
N LEU A 407 1.35 14.41 -1.89
CA LEU A 407 1.83 13.85 -3.16
C LEU A 407 1.23 12.46 -3.39
N ILE A 408 1.16 12.08 -4.65
CA ILE A 408 0.77 10.74 -5.09
C ILE A 408 2.02 10.08 -5.67
N TYR A 409 2.29 8.87 -5.23
CA TYR A 409 3.35 8.00 -5.73
C TYR A 409 2.66 6.89 -6.53
N ALA A 410 2.74 6.96 -7.85
CA ALA A 410 2.13 5.98 -8.76
C ALA A 410 3.17 4.91 -9.11
N ALA A 411 3.03 3.73 -8.51
CA ALA A 411 3.81 2.54 -8.85
C ALA A 411 3.40 2.02 -10.23
N GLU A 412 4.38 1.49 -10.96
CA GLU A 412 4.21 1.03 -12.33
C GLU A 412 4.83 -0.35 -12.51
N TYR A 413 4.05 -1.30 -13.06
CA TYR A 413 4.54 -2.58 -13.58
C TYR A 413 5.49 -2.37 -14.76
N SER A 414 5.37 -1.24 -15.46
CA SER A 414 6.30 -0.81 -16.51
C SER A 414 7.68 -0.37 -15.98
N GLY A 415 7.83 -0.12 -14.67
CA GLY A 415 9.13 -0.02 -13.99
C GLY A 415 9.43 1.30 -13.27
N GLY A 416 9.24 1.33 -11.95
CA GLY A 416 9.56 2.48 -11.09
C GLY A 416 8.33 3.14 -10.48
N VAL A 417 8.49 4.37 -10.01
CA VAL A 417 7.43 5.15 -9.34
C VAL A 417 7.39 6.57 -9.92
N ASP A 418 6.21 7.02 -10.32
CA ASP A 418 5.96 8.42 -10.70
C ASP A 418 5.49 9.24 -9.50
N VAL A 419 6.10 10.41 -9.32
CA VAL A 419 5.76 11.35 -8.25
C VAL A 419 4.90 12.45 -8.83
N LEU A 420 3.66 12.51 -8.36
CA LEU A 420 2.60 13.32 -8.92
C LEU A 420 2.08 14.32 -7.88
N ARG A 421 1.72 15.50 -8.35
CA ARG A 421 0.92 16.47 -7.60
C ARG A 421 -0.42 16.66 -8.28
N PHE A 422 -1.48 16.25 -7.61
CA PHE A 422 -2.84 16.54 -8.05
C PHE A 422 -3.23 17.99 -7.74
N SER A 423 -3.84 18.66 -8.72
CA SER A 423 -4.35 20.03 -8.65
C SER A 423 -5.83 19.99 -9.01
N PRO A 424 -6.73 19.82 -8.03
CA PRO A 424 -8.15 19.63 -8.31
C PRO A 424 -8.72 20.79 -9.14
N PRO A 425 -9.75 20.52 -9.98
CA PRO A 425 -10.49 21.58 -10.65
C PRO A 425 -11.02 22.61 -9.64
N ALA A 426 -11.06 23.88 -10.05
CA ALA A 426 -11.55 24.99 -9.23
C ALA A 426 -13.07 24.98 -9.00
#